data_AF-A0A5K1C5E0-F1
#
_entry.id   AF-A0A5K1C5E0-F1
#
_cell.length_a   1.000
_cell.length_b   1.000
_cell.length_c   1.000
_cell.angle_alpha   90.00
_cell.angle_beta   90.00
_cell.angle_gamma   90.00
#
_symmetry.space_group_name_H-M   'P 1'
#
loop_
_entity.id
_entity.type
_entity.pdbx_description
1 polymer ?
#
loop_
_entity_poly.entity_id
_entity_poly.type
_entity_poly.pdbx_seq_one_letter_code
_entity_poly.pdbx_strand_id
1 'polypeptide(L)'
;MLPTLYWLSGLTCSDENFTIKSGAQRAASIEGVALMAPATSPRGLNVEGEADSWDLGVGAGFYLNATQEKWKNWQMYAYVVNELPKLLSYNFQEPFIRTRC
;
A
#
# COMPACT_ATOMS: atom_id res chain seq x y z
N MET A 1 -21.33 -4.42 -0.91
CA MET A 1 -20.17 -4.35 -1.82
C MET A 1 -20.04 -2.92 -2.28
N LEU A 2 -18.93 -2.29 -1.94
CA LEU A 2 -18.58 -0.94 -2.34
C LEU A 2 -17.39 -0.99 -3.31
N PRO A 3 -17.31 -0.09 -4.30
CA PRO A 3 -16.05 0.12 -5.02
C PRO A 3 -14.91 0.38 -4.03
N THR A 4 -13.76 -0.28 -4.20
CA THR A 4 -12.57 -0.05 -3.37
C THR A 4 -11.58 0.86 -4.10
N LEU A 5 -11.23 1.99 -3.49
CA LEU A 5 -10.19 2.91 -3.95
C LEU A 5 -8.88 2.68 -3.19
N TYR A 6 -7.80 2.46 -3.94
CA TYR A 6 -6.47 2.25 -3.39
C TYR A 6 -5.71 3.58 -3.33
N TRP A 7 -5.26 3.95 -2.14
CA TRP A 7 -4.39 5.09 -1.92
C TRP A 7 -2.96 4.62 -1.65
N LEU A 8 -2.03 4.97 -2.54
CA LEU A 8 -0.63 4.62 -2.42
C LEU A 8 0.14 5.82 -1.87
N SER A 9 0.50 5.76 -0.58
CA SER A 9 1.22 6.83 0.10
C SER A 9 2.66 6.99 -0.42
N GLY A 10 3.21 8.19 -0.27
CA GLY A 10 4.58 8.52 -0.67
C GLY A 10 5.65 8.12 0.35
N LEU A 11 6.89 8.55 0.10
CA LEU A 11 8.06 8.27 0.94
C LEU A 11 7.81 8.63 2.41
N THR A 12 8.40 7.83 3.30
CA THR A 12 8.35 7.96 4.78
C THR A 12 6.96 7.83 5.41
N CYS A 13 5.90 7.74 4.61
CA CYS A 13 4.54 7.58 5.12
C CYS A 13 4.29 6.15 5.62
N SER A 14 3.47 6.07 6.65
CA SER A 14 2.76 4.86 7.07
C SER A 14 1.30 4.89 6.58
N ASP A 15 0.55 3.84 6.88
CA ASP A 15 -0.90 3.74 6.69
C ASP A 15 -1.68 4.82 7.49
N GLU A 16 -1.12 5.30 8.60
CA GLU A 16 -1.75 6.33 9.42
C GLU A 16 -1.78 7.71 8.76
N ASN A 17 -0.79 8.04 7.91
CA ASN A 17 -0.65 9.38 7.35
C ASN A 17 -1.88 9.80 6.54
N PHE A 18 -2.30 8.96 5.59
CA PHE A 18 -3.49 9.23 4.79
C PHE A 18 -4.75 9.13 5.63
N THR A 19 -4.86 8.08 6.43
CA THR A 19 -6.07 7.80 7.22
C THR A 19 -6.36 8.93 8.20
N ILE A 20 -5.35 9.50 8.86
CA ILE A 20 -5.56 10.55 9.88
C ILE A 20 -5.65 11.95 9.24
N LYS A 21 -4.83 12.26 8.23
CA LYS A 21 -4.63 13.64 7.78
C LYS A 21 -5.43 14.04 6.54
N SER A 22 -5.91 13.09 5.74
CA SER A 22 -6.59 13.41 4.46
C SER A 22 -8.01 13.94 4.63
N GLY A 23 -8.70 13.56 5.72
CA GLY A 23 -10.13 13.80 5.88
C GLY A 23 -11.02 13.07 4.85
N ALA A 24 -10.47 12.08 4.13
CA ALA A 24 -11.13 11.42 3.01
C ALA A 24 -12.37 10.59 3.43
N GLN A 25 -12.51 10.23 4.70
CA GLN A 25 -13.60 9.38 5.20
C GLN A 25 -14.97 9.97 4.93
N ARG A 26 -15.13 11.29 5.11
CA ARG A 26 -16.43 11.95 4.88
C ARG A 26 -16.85 11.85 3.42
N ALA A 27 -15.92 12.12 2.50
CA ALA A 27 -16.18 12.02 1.07
C ALA A 27 -16.45 10.56 0.65
N ALA A 28 -15.62 9.62 1.11
CA ALA A 28 -15.79 8.20 0.82
C ALA A 28 -17.13 7.65 1.31
N SER A 29 -17.62 8.10 2.48
CA SER A 29 -18.94 7.73 2.99
C SER A 29 -20.09 8.29 2.15
N ILE A 30 -19.93 9.48 1.57
CA ILE A 30 -20.96 10.10 0.70
C ILE A 30 -21.01 9.39 -0.65
N GLU A 31 -19.84 9.10 -1.22
CA GLU A 31 -19.70 8.46 -2.53
C GLU A 31 -19.88 6.93 -2.50
N GLY A 32 -19.99 6.34 -1.30
CA GLY A 32 -20.12 4.90 -1.13
C GLY A 32 -18.88 4.13 -1.60
N VAL A 33 -17.69 4.58 -1.23
CA VAL A 33 -16.39 3.98 -1.62
C VAL A 33 -15.66 3.48 -0.38
N ALA A 34 -15.08 2.28 -0.46
CA ALA A 34 -14.13 1.79 0.54
C ALA A 34 -12.72 2.33 0.25
N LEU A 35 -12.02 2.83 1.27
CA LEU A 35 -10.64 3.31 1.14
C LEU A 35 -9.66 2.25 1.62
N MET A 36 -8.66 1.91 0.81
CA MET A 36 -7.56 1.03 1.18
C MET A 36 -6.22 1.77 1.08
N ALA A 37 -5.54 1.95 2.20
CA ALA A 37 -4.23 2.60 2.29
C ALA A 37 -3.17 1.63 2.85
N PRO A 38 -2.49 0.83 2.01
CA PRO A 38 -1.43 -0.06 2.47
C PRO A 38 -0.18 0.69 2.92
N ALA A 39 0.69 0.00 3.65
CA ALA A 39 2.04 0.45 3.93
C ALA A 39 2.87 0.61 2.63
N THR A 40 3.96 1.38 2.72
CA THR A 40 4.78 1.82 1.58
C THR A 40 6.00 0.93 1.31
N SER A 41 6.31 0.00 2.23
CA SER A 41 7.38 -0.99 2.12
C SER A 41 7.12 -2.17 3.09
N PRO A 42 7.85 -3.29 2.95
CA PRO A 42 8.00 -4.25 4.04
C PRO A 42 8.61 -3.59 5.28
N ARG A 43 8.35 -4.17 6.47
CA ARG A 43 8.90 -3.70 7.76
C ARG A 43 9.39 -4.89 8.59
N GLY A 44 10.40 -4.66 9.42
CA GLY A 44 10.88 -5.65 10.41
C GLY A 44 11.70 -6.80 9.82
N LEU A 45 12.30 -6.61 8.64
CA LEU A 45 13.12 -7.62 7.98
C LEU A 45 14.60 -7.56 8.40
N ASN A 46 15.02 -6.47 9.05
CA ASN A 46 16.37 -6.25 9.55
C ASN A 46 17.43 -6.43 8.45
N VAL A 47 17.12 -6.01 7.22
CA VAL A 47 18.10 -5.97 6.14
C VAL A 47 19.09 -4.85 6.40
N GLU A 48 20.38 -5.13 6.21
CA GLU A 48 21.45 -4.14 6.42
C GLU A 48 21.19 -2.88 5.57
N GLY A 49 21.14 -1.72 6.23
CA GLY A 49 20.91 -0.43 5.60
C GLY A 49 19.49 -0.17 5.11
N GLU A 50 18.50 -0.97 5.55
CA GLU A 50 17.08 -0.73 5.22
C GLU A 50 16.51 0.56 5.84
N ALA A 51 17.20 1.14 6.82
CA ALA A 51 16.78 2.36 7.52
C ALA A 51 17.86 3.46 7.52
N ASP A 52 18.94 3.29 6.74
CA ASP A 52 20.06 4.25 6.72
C ASP A 52 19.71 5.55 6.00
N SER A 53 18.76 5.49 5.07
CA SER A 53 18.27 6.64 4.32
C SER A 53 16.75 6.66 4.24
N TRP A 54 16.17 7.85 4.11
CA TRP A 54 14.73 8.06 4.01
C TRP A 54 14.15 7.73 2.63
N ASP A 55 15.01 7.65 1.61
CA ASP A 55 14.67 7.46 0.20
C ASP A 55 14.97 6.04 -0.31
N LEU A 56 15.40 5.13 0.56
CA LEU A 56 15.67 3.73 0.22
C LEU A 56 15.32 2.81 1.39
N GLY A 57 14.69 1.66 1.09
CA GLY A 57 14.39 0.65 2.10
C GLY A 57 13.02 0.88 2.77
N VAL A 58 13.00 0.97 4.10
CA VAL A 58 11.78 1.08 4.90
C VAL A 58 11.13 2.45 4.70
N GLY A 59 9.84 2.45 4.36
CA GLY A 59 9.10 3.65 3.98
C GLY A 59 9.34 4.10 2.53
N ALA A 60 10.16 3.37 1.77
CA ALA A 60 10.60 3.71 0.42
C ALA A 60 10.62 2.49 -0.51
N GLY A 61 9.48 1.81 -0.66
CA GLY A 61 9.39 0.60 -1.47
C GLY A 61 9.18 0.80 -2.98
N PHE A 62 8.91 2.04 -3.42
CA PHE A 62 8.70 2.45 -4.82
C PHE A 62 7.67 1.64 -5.64
N TYR A 63 6.86 0.80 -4.98
CA TYR A 63 5.85 -0.05 -5.62
C TYR A 63 6.40 -0.88 -6.79
N LEU A 64 7.63 -1.38 -6.64
CA LEU A 64 8.30 -2.24 -7.60
C LEU A 64 8.51 -3.66 -7.04
N ASN A 65 8.94 -4.56 -7.92
CA ASN A 65 9.47 -5.86 -7.54
C ASN A 65 10.99 -5.82 -7.65
N ALA A 66 11.67 -5.84 -6.51
CA ALA A 66 13.12 -5.78 -6.47
C ALA A 66 13.74 -7.07 -7.04
N THR A 67 14.80 -6.90 -7.84
CA THR A 67 15.54 -8.01 -8.45
C THR A 67 16.92 -8.23 -7.83
N GLN A 68 17.41 -7.23 -7.08
CA GLN A 68 18.67 -7.32 -6.36
C GLN A 68 18.49 -8.18 -5.11
N GLU A 69 19.39 -9.15 -4.90
CA GLU A 69 19.27 -10.18 -3.84
C GLU A 69 19.10 -9.57 -2.44
N LYS A 70 19.86 -8.51 -2.15
CA LYS A 70 19.76 -7.76 -0.88
C LYS A 70 18.33 -7.29 -0.58
N TRP A 71 17.58 -6.93 -1.62
CA TRP A 71 16.24 -6.34 -1.54
C TRP A 71 15.15 -7.32 -1.95
N LYS A 72 15.40 -8.62 -2.05
CA LYS A 72 14.45 -9.60 -2.59
C LYS A 72 13.05 -9.60 -1.95
N ASN A 73 12.93 -9.11 -0.72
CA ASN A 73 11.66 -8.99 -0.01
C ASN A 73 10.85 -7.73 -0.41
N TRP A 74 11.43 -6.78 -1.15
CA TRP A 74 10.75 -5.59 -1.67
C TRP A 74 9.95 -5.92 -2.93
N GLN A 75 8.89 -6.71 -2.75
CA GLN A 75 7.95 -7.13 -3.80
C GLN A 75 6.64 -6.33 -3.76
N MET A 76 6.75 -5.00 -3.60
CA MET A 76 5.60 -4.12 -3.37
C MET A 76 4.63 -4.07 -4.56
N TYR A 77 5.12 -4.24 -5.79
CA TYR A 77 4.23 -4.35 -6.96
C TYR A 77 3.35 -5.59 -6.86
N ALA A 78 3.96 -6.76 -6.61
CA ALA A 78 3.22 -8.01 -6.48
C ALA A 78 2.24 -7.97 -5.29
N TYR A 79 2.65 -7.36 -4.18
CA TYR A 79 1.80 -7.16 -3.00
C TYR A 79 0.55 -6.34 -3.33
N VAL A 80 0.71 -5.13 -3.89
CA VAL A 80 -0.40 -4.21 -4.17
C VAL A 80 -1.32 -4.73 -5.29
N VAL A 81 -0.78 -5.34 -6.33
CA VAL A 81 -1.55 -5.73 -7.52
C VAL A 81 -2.18 -7.12 -7.38
N ASN A 82 -1.55 -8.05 -6.66
CA ASN A 82 -1.99 -9.44 -6.62
C ASN A 82 -2.42 -9.90 -5.23
N GLU A 83 -1.56 -9.73 -4.23
CA GLU A 83 -1.78 -10.32 -2.91
C GLU A 83 -2.89 -9.57 -2.14
N LEU A 84 -2.74 -8.26 -2.00
CA LEU A 84 -3.66 -7.43 -1.24
C LEU A 84 -5.09 -7.48 -1.79
N PRO A 85 -5.34 -7.37 -3.12
CA PRO A 85 -6.69 -7.54 -3.66
C PRO A 85 -7.29 -8.91 -3.35
N LYS A 86 -6.50 -9.99 -3.43
CA LYS A 86 -6.97 -11.34 -3.08
C LYS A 86 -7.35 -11.43 -1.60
N LEU A 87 -6.54 -10.86 -0.71
CA LEU A 87 -6.83 -10.83 0.73
C LEU A 87 -8.10 -10.03 1.02
N LEU A 88 -8.32 -8.90 0.36
CA LEU A 88 -9.52 -8.10 0.57
C LEU A 88 -10.78 -8.80 0.06
N SER A 89 -10.71 -9.39 -1.14
CA SER A 89 -11.86 -10.16 -1.67
C SER A 89 -12.18 -11.37 -0.80
N TYR A 90 -11.17 -12.04 -0.22
CA TYR A 90 -11.38 -13.17 0.68
C TYR A 90 -12.02 -12.76 2.03
N ASN A 91 -11.54 -11.68 2.65
CA ASN A 91 -11.96 -11.30 4.01
C ASN A 91 -13.19 -10.38 4.06
N PHE A 92 -13.38 -9.55 3.04
CA PHE A 92 -14.41 -8.49 3.05
C PHE A 92 -15.39 -8.58 1.87
N GLN A 93 -15.23 -9.57 0.97
CA GLN A 93 -16.07 -9.74 -0.23
C GLN A 93 -16.08 -8.52 -1.15
N GLU A 94 -15.04 -7.68 -1.10
CA GLU A 94 -14.99 -6.44 -1.89
C GLU A 94 -14.40 -6.68 -3.29
N PRO A 95 -15.02 -6.12 -4.36
CA PRO A 95 -14.48 -6.20 -5.70
C PRO A 95 -13.30 -5.24 -5.89
N PHE A 96 -12.17 -5.78 -6.36
CA PHE A 96 -11.05 -4.96 -6.84
C PHE A 96 -11.46 -4.25 -8.13
N ILE A 97 -11.76 -2.96 -8.05
CA ILE A 97 -12.07 -2.15 -9.24
C ILE A 97 -10.80 -1.47 -9.71
N ARG A 98 -10.27 -1.96 -10.83
CA ARG A 98 -9.17 -1.32 -11.55
C ARG A 98 -9.73 -0.08 -12.25
N THR A 99 -9.78 1.06 -11.55
CA THR A 99 -10.06 2.34 -12.21
C THR A 99 -9.00 2.58 -13.26
N ARG A 100 -9.39 2.53 -14.54
CA ARG A 100 -8.58 3.05 -15.64
C ARG A 100 -8.52 4.56 -15.43
N CYS A 101 -7.43 5.05 -14.86
CA CYS A 101 -6.99 6.42 -15.15
C CYS A 101 -6.51 6.47 -16.60
#